data_AF-A0A0A2TWW9-F1
#
_entry.id   AF-A0A0A2TWW9-F1
#
_cell.length_a   1.000
_cell.length_b   1.000
_cell.length_c   1.000
_cell.angle_alpha   90.00
_cell.angle_beta   90.00
_cell.angle_gamma   90.00
#
_symmetry.space_group_name_H-M   'P 1'
#
loop_
_entity.id
_entity.type
_entity.pdbx_description
1 polymer ?
#
loop_
_entity_poly.entity_id
_entity_poly.type
_entity_poly.pdbx_seq_one_letter_code
_entity_poly.pdbx_strand_id
1 'polypeptide(L)'
;MPRFTKEVIQTLLDQNEGFERTTYYKDRNFREDNHYRISGGNLYIRRIGKTSWSDSKFDEEELADVEQARKFVKKFYDDLNCDGVE
;
A
#
# COMPACT_ATOMS: atom_id res chain seq x y z
N MET A 1 -19.76 5.34 -0.48
CA MET A 1 -18.34 5.00 -0.73
C MET A 1 -18.06 5.30 -2.19
N PRO A 2 -17.15 6.24 -2.49
CA PRO A 2 -16.88 6.67 -3.87
C PRO A 2 -16.43 5.50 -4.74
N ARG A 3 -16.73 5.58 -6.04
CA ARG A 3 -16.26 4.58 -7.01
C ARG A 3 -14.79 4.89 -7.28
N PHE A 4 -13.89 4.10 -6.71
CA PHE A 4 -12.47 4.12 -7.06
C PHE A 4 -12.28 3.59 -8.49
N THR A 5 -12.49 4.45 -9.48
CA THR A 5 -12.11 4.22 -10.88
C THR A 5 -10.60 4.37 -11.03
N LYS A 6 -10.05 3.89 -12.14
CA LYS A 6 -8.61 4.00 -12.43
C LYS A 6 -8.13 5.47 -12.38
N GLU A 7 -8.94 6.39 -12.90
CA GLU A 7 -8.64 7.82 -12.93
C GLU A 7 -8.61 8.42 -11.52
N VAL A 8 -9.61 8.13 -10.68
CA VAL A 8 -9.65 8.61 -9.29
C VAL A 8 -8.47 8.07 -8.48
N ILE A 9 -8.12 6.80 -8.66
CA ILE A 9 -6.95 6.21 -8.00
C ILE A 9 -5.67 6.94 -8.45
N GLN A 10 -5.52 7.21 -9.74
CA GLN A 10 -4.35 7.91 -10.27
C GLN A 10 -4.24 9.33 -9.70
N THR A 11 -5.35 10.07 -9.64
CA THR A 11 -5.40 11.41 -9.01
C THR A 11 -5.02 11.34 -7.54
N LEU A 12 -5.53 10.35 -6.79
CA LEU A 12 -5.17 10.19 -5.37
C LEU A 12 -3.69 9.85 -5.19
N LEU A 13 -3.11 9.01 -6.05
CA LEU A 13 -1.68 8.72 -6.00
C LEU A 13 -0.83 9.96 -6.31
N ASP A 14 -1.25 10.78 -7.27
CA ASP A 14 -0.54 12.02 -7.63
C ASP A 14 -0.62 13.06 -6.50
N GLN A 15 -1.82 13.24 -5.92
CA GLN A 15 -2.05 14.16 -4.80
C GLN A 15 -1.32 13.75 -3.50
N ASN A 16 -1.01 12.46 -3.35
CA ASN A 16 -0.35 11.91 -2.16
C ASN A 16 1.11 11.54 -2.45
N GLU A 17 1.78 12.28 -3.34
CA GLU A 17 3.20 12.07 -3.61
C GLU A 17 4.06 12.24 -2.35
N GLY A 18 4.94 11.27 -2.10
CA GLY A 18 5.76 11.21 -0.89
C GLY A 18 5.05 10.60 0.32
N PHE A 19 3.80 10.13 0.18
CA PHE A 19 3.13 9.39 1.24
C PHE A 19 3.84 8.06 1.50
N GLU A 20 4.19 7.83 2.75
CA GLU A 20 4.82 6.60 3.21
C GLU A 20 4.03 6.05 4.40
N ARG A 21 3.72 4.76 4.36
CA ARG A 21 3.06 4.11 5.48
C ARG A 21 3.54 2.70 5.67
N THR A 22 3.75 2.33 6.92
CA THR A 22 4.12 0.97 7.29
C THR A 22 2.98 0.35 8.08
N THR A 23 2.59 -0.86 7.72
CA THR A 23 1.69 -1.67 8.54
C THR A 23 2.37 -2.94 8.99
N TYR A 24 2.19 -3.26 10.26
CA TYR A 24 2.75 -4.44 10.88
C TYR A 24 1.66 -5.49 11.10
N TYR A 25 1.94 -6.71 10.68
CA TYR A 25 1.14 -7.89 10.97
C TYR A 25 2.00 -8.92 11.71
N LYS A 26 1.47 -9.45 12.82
CA LYS A 26 2.12 -10.49 13.62
C LYS A 26 1.12 -11.55 14.02
N ASP A 27 1.48 -12.77 13.68
CA ASP A 27 0.83 -13.98 14.14
C ASP A 27 1.82 -14.81 14.99
N ARG A 28 1.34 -15.95 15.51
CA ARG A 28 2.15 -16.82 16.38
C ARG A 28 3.41 -17.35 15.68
N ASN A 29 3.34 -17.53 14.35
CA ASN A 29 4.40 -18.12 13.53
C ASN A 29 4.78 -17.28 12.30
N PHE A 30 4.32 -16.03 12.23
CA PHE A 30 4.47 -15.20 11.05
C PHE A 30 4.58 -13.74 11.45
N ARG A 31 5.52 -13.00 10.85
CA ARG A 31 5.62 -11.55 10.97
C ARG A 31 5.80 -10.98 9.58
N GLU A 32 5.05 -9.94 9.29
CA GLU A 32 5.11 -9.22 8.02
C GLU A 32 4.96 -7.72 8.27
N ASP A 33 5.93 -6.99 7.78
CA ASP A 33 5.98 -5.55 7.68
C ASP A 33 5.68 -5.20 6.21
N ASN A 34 4.56 -4.52 5.98
CA ASN A 34 4.22 -3.97 4.66
C ASN A 34 4.53 -2.48 4.65
N HIS A 35 5.46 -2.06 3.80
CA HIS A 35 5.77 -0.68 3.54
C HIS A 35 5.11 -0.26 2.22
N TYR A 36 4.31 0.79 2.29
CA TYR A 36 3.66 1.43 1.16
C TYR A 36 4.31 2.78 0.92
N ARG A 37 4.71 3.05 -0.32
CA ARG A 37 5.30 4.33 -0.71
C ARG A 37 4.68 4.81 -2.00
N ILE A 38 4.25 6.06 -2.04
CA ILE A 38 3.77 6.71 -3.25
C ILE A 38 4.88 7.60 -3.81
N SER A 39 5.26 7.37 -5.06
CA SER A 39 6.31 8.13 -5.73
C SER A 39 6.08 8.16 -7.23
N GLY A 40 6.17 9.34 -7.86
CA GLY A 40 6.01 9.50 -9.31
C GLY A 40 4.65 9.02 -9.79
N GLY A 41 3.59 9.30 -9.04
CA GLY A 41 2.22 8.84 -9.32
C GLY A 41 2.00 7.32 -9.23
N ASN A 42 2.97 6.56 -8.70
CA ASN A 42 2.87 5.11 -8.56
C ASN A 42 2.94 4.68 -7.10
N LEU A 43 2.26 3.59 -6.77
CA LEU A 43 2.32 2.96 -5.46
C LEU A 43 3.33 1.80 -5.50
N TYR A 44 4.33 1.87 -4.63
CA TYR A 44 5.29 0.81 -4.36
C TYR A 44 4.91 0.09 -3.08
N ILE A 45 4.91 -1.23 -3.13
CA ILE A 45 4.58 -2.09 -1.99
C ILE A 45 5.79 -2.97 -1.73
N ARG A 46 6.39 -2.81 -0.56
CA ARG A 46 7.47 -3.66 -0.08
C ARG A 46 6.99 -4.49 1.09
N ARG A 47 7.08 -5.82 0.98
CA ARG A 47 6.72 -6.78 2.02
C ARG A 47 7.98 -7.40 2.58
N ILE A 48 8.19 -7.21 3.87
CA ILE A 48 9.32 -7.77 4.60
C ILE A 48 8.75 -8.69 5.66
N GLY A 49 9.14 -9.95 5.66
CA GLY A 49 8.59 -10.87 6.65
C GLY A 49 9.49 -12.02 7.00
N LYS A 50 9.11 -12.68 8.08
CA LYS A 50 9.77 -13.88 8.58
C LYS A 50 8.71 -14.88 8.99
N THR A 51 8.82 -16.10 8.49
CA THR A 51 7.98 -17.22 8.92
C THR A 51 8.71 -18.06 9.98
N SER A 52 7.97 -18.90 10.72
CA SER A 52 8.53 -19.80 11.74
C SER A 52 9.44 -20.90 11.18
N TRP A 53 9.59 -21.01 9.87
CA TRP A 53 10.63 -21.85 9.30
C TRP A 53 11.98 -21.14 9.43
N SER A 54 12.96 -21.87 9.94
CA SER A 54 14.17 -21.33 10.58
C SER A 54 15.01 -20.36 9.72
N ASP A 55 14.76 -20.29 8.41
CA ASP A 55 15.47 -19.41 7.47
C ASP A 55 14.56 -18.68 6.45
N SER A 56 13.23 -18.81 6.57
CA SER A 56 12.31 -18.21 5.60
C SER A 56 12.07 -16.74 5.90
N LYS A 57 13.00 -15.88 5.47
CA LYS A 57 12.81 -14.44 5.35
C LYS A 57 12.44 -14.10 3.91
N PHE A 58 11.55 -13.15 3.73
CA PHE A 58 11.25 -12.58 2.42
C PHE A 58 11.33 -11.07 2.50
N ASP A 59 11.83 -10.47 1.42
CA ASP A 59 11.90 -9.03 1.18
C ASP A 59 11.57 -8.85 -0.30
N GLU A 60 10.33 -8.47 -0.57
CA GLU A 60 9.80 -8.35 -1.92
C GLU A 60 9.26 -6.95 -2.12
N GLU A 61 9.71 -6.28 -3.17
CA GLU A 61 9.19 -4.97 -3.59
C GLU A 61 8.53 -5.13 -4.95
N GLU A 62 7.30 -4.65 -5.06
CA GLU A 62 6.51 -4.68 -6.29
C GLU A 62 5.84 -3.33 -6.55
N LEU A 63 5.71 -2.99 -7.83
CA LEU A 63 4.86 -1.90 -8.29
C LEU A 63 3.41 -2.36 -8.20
N ALA A 64 2.56 -1.60 -7.51
CA ALA A 64 1.16 -1.95 -7.36
C ALA A 64 0.40 -1.82 -8.68
N ASP A 65 -0.36 -2.85 -9.04
CA ASP A 65 -1.37 -2.76 -10.10
C ASP A 65 -2.60 -1.95 -9.64
N VAL A 66 -3.49 -1.59 -10.57
CA VAL A 66 -4.73 -0.85 -10.32
C VAL A 66 -5.58 -1.51 -9.22
N GLU A 67 -5.66 -2.84 -9.20
CA GLU A 67 -6.41 -3.54 -8.14
C GLU A 67 -5.76 -3.41 -6.76
N GLN A 68 -4.42 -3.46 -6.69
CA GLN A 68 -3.68 -3.31 -5.44
C GLN A 68 -3.74 -1.86 -4.95
N ALA A 69 -3.57 -0.88 -5.85
CA ALA A 69 -3.75 0.53 -5.57
C ALA A 69 -5.17 0.82 -5.07
N ARG A 70 -6.20 0.22 -5.67
CA ARG A 70 -7.59 0.33 -5.18
C ARG A 70 -7.77 -0.20 -3.76
N LYS A 71 -7.18 -1.36 -3.44
CA LYS A 71 -7.23 -1.92 -2.08
C LYS A 71 -6.49 -1.03 -1.09
N PHE A 72 -5.33 -0.50 -1.48
CA PHE A 72 -4.55 0.43 -0.68
C PHE A 72 -5.35 1.71 -0.37
N VAL A 73 -5.88 2.38 -1.40
CA VAL A 73 -6.69 3.59 -1.23
C VAL A 73 -7.89 3.32 -0.34
N LYS A 74 -8.58 2.19 -0.54
CA LYS A 74 -9.72 1.81 0.31
C LYS A 74 -9.30 1.57 1.77
N LYS A 75 -8.13 0.98 2.01
CA LYS A 75 -7.61 0.65 3.34
C LYS A 75 -7.15 1.90 4.10
N PHE A 76 -6.56 2.86 3.41
CA PHE A 76 -5.96 4.06 3.99
C PHE A 76 -6.72 5.35 3.63
N TYR A 77 -7.95 5.23 3.16
CA TYR A 77 -8.77 6.35 2.69
C TYR A 77 -8.85 7.49 3.69
N ASP A 78 -8.93 7.17 4.98
CA ASP A 78 -9.03 8.13 6.09
C ASP A 78 -7.74 8.96 6.31
N ASP A 79 -6.59 8.41 5.91
CA ASP A 79 -5.29 9.07 6.08
C ASP A 79 -4.74 9.67 4.78
N LEU A 80 -5.36 9.37 3.63
CA LEU A 80 -4.97 9.94 2.35
C LEU A 80 -5.63 11.31 2.19
N ASN A 81 -4.89 12.24 1.58
CA ASN A 81 -5.47 13.48 1.12
C ASN A 81 -6.45 13.19 -0.03
N CYS A 82 -7.74 13.30 0.27
CA CYS A 82 -8.84 13.09 -0.66
C CYS A 82 -9.54 14.41 -1.03
N ASP A 83 -8.87 15.54 -0.85
CA ASP A 83 -9.43 16.86 -1.15
C ASP A 83 -9.87 16.96 -2.62
N GLY A 84 -11.14 17.32 -2.83
CA GLY A 84 -11.74 17.47 -4.16
C GLY A 84 -12.11 16.18 -4.88
N VAL A 85 -12.08 15.02 -4.22
CA VAL A 85 -12.49 13.73 -4.80
C VAL A 85 -13.94 13.41 -4.39
N GLU A 86 -14.91 13.79 -5.22
CA GLU A 86 -16.36 13.50 -5.05
C GLU A 86 -16.83 12.21 -5.76
#